data_AF-H4F796-F1
#
_entry.id   AF-H4F796-F1
#
_cell.length_a   1.000
_cell.length_b   1.000
_cell.length_c   1.000
_cell.angle_alpha   90.00
_cell.angle_beta   90.00
_cell.angle_gamma   90.00
#
_symmetry.space_group_name_H-M   'P 1'
#
loop_
_entity.id
_entity.type
_entity.pdbx_description
1 polymer ?
#
loop_
_entity_poly.entity_id
_entity_poly.type
_entity_poly.pdbx_seq_one_letter_code
_entity_poly.pdbx_strand_id
1 'polypeptide(L)'
;MSTVRNLSDYIKSRELVETTDPDFQRPLYREEGFDGIVSFGDMDAKLSAFLLEQRAKTGLTQSDFATLAGLARVVYSRYELNISRLTVSRMIHLSELLGFLPMQMIHAAAPHLYGEKPEEADDRVELFRLIHDLPHDTIRSLIGIVGQLTPKDVLEARQKAEAEAERQRLARKVARASRKGRPPGRPPGRKSAKVETPTDD
;
A
#
# COMPACT_ATOMS: atom_id res chain seq x y z
N MET A 1 23.27 -16.14 -10.58
CA MET A 1 23.82 -14.76 -10.54
C MET A 1 23.02 -13.96 -11.56
N SER A 2 22.29 -12.88 -11.29
CA SER A 2 22.42 -11.76 -10.36
C SER A 2 21.04 -11.45 -9.73
N THR A 3 20.94 -11.49 -8.41
CA THR A 3 19.76 -11.09 -7.63
C THR A 3 20.06 -9.82 -6.85
N VAL A 4 20.36 -8.76 -7.59
CA VAL A 4 20.15 -7.39 -7.15
C VAL A 4 19.34 -6.74 -8.25
N ARG A 5 18.03 -6.53 -8.03
CA ARG A 5 17.29 -5.57 -8.85
C ARG A 5 17.95 -4.23 -8.55
N ASN A 6 18.73 -3.70 -9.50
CA ASN A 6 19.31 -2.37 -9.36
C ASN A 6 18.15 -1.40 -9.15
N LEU A 7 18.27 -0.47 -8.20
CA LEU A 7 17.25 0.54 -7.92
C LEU A 7 16.82 1.26 -9.20
N SER A 8 17.78 1.58 -10.08
CA SER A 8 17.53 2.21 -11.37
C SER A 8 16.70 1.33 -12.31
N ASP A 9 16.95 0.01 -12.33
CA ASP A 9 16.16 -0.91 -13.15
C ASP A 9 14.72 -1.01 -12.64
N TYR A 10 14.54 -0.99 -11.31
CA TYR A 10 13.21 -1.00 -10.70
C TYR A 10 12.42 0.28 -11.03
N ILE A 11 13.05 1.46 -10.84
CA ILE A 11 12.46 2.76 -11.19
C ILE A 11 12.01 2.77 -12.66
N LYS A 12 12.88 2.34 -13.58
CA LYS A 12 12.56 2.26 -15.01
C LYS A 12 11.44 1.25 -15.31
N SER A 13 11.49 0.06 -14.70
CA SER A 13 10.47 -0.99 -14.92
C SER A 13 9.07 -0.62 -14.43
N ARG A 14 8.99 0.37 -13.53
CA ARG A 14 7.75 0.88 -12.95
C ARG A 14 7.42 2.29 -13.46
N GLU A 15 8.18 2.79 -14.43
CA GLU A 15 8.02 4.12 -15.03
C GLU A 15 7.91 5.24 -13.98
N LEU A 16 8.64 5.11 -12.87
CA LEU A 16 8.56 6.06 -11.77
C LEU A 16 9.35 7.32 -12.07
N VAL A 17 8.74 8.46 -11.78
CA VAL A 17 9.32 9.79 -11.93
C VAL A 17 9.74 10.32 -10.56
N GLU A 18 10.97 10.84 -10.46
CA GLU A 18 11.44 11.52 -9.27
C GLU A 18 10.73 12.87 -9.11
N THR A 19 10.22 13.15 -7.93
CA THR A 19 9.43 14.33 -7.62
C THR A 19 9.61 14.75 -6.15
N THR A 20 9.01 15.87 -5.78
CA THR A 20 9.02 16.42 -4.42
C THR A 20 7.61 16.63 -3.93
N ASP A 21 7.41 16.53 -2.62
CA ASP A 21 6.12 16.80 -1.99
C ASP A 21 6.30 17.84 -0.87
N PRO A 22 5.39 18.83 -0.72
CA PRO A 22 5.52 19.85 0.32
C PRO A 22 5.66 19.28 1.75
N ASP A 23 5.08 18.11 2.00
CA ASP A 23 5.12 17.47 3.32
C ASP A 23 6.42 16.67 3.56
N PHE A 24 7.27 16.51 2.53
CA PHE A 24 8.47 15.67 2.56
C PHE A 24 9.72 16.40 2.06
N GLN A 25 10.72 16.51 2.93
CA GLN A 25 11.98 17.19 2.60
C GLN A 25 12.86 16.44 1.60
N ARG A 26 12.64 15.14 1.39
CA ARG A 26 13.44 14.30 0.49
C ARG A 26 12.69 14.04 -0.80
N PRO A 27 13.38 13.96 -1.95
CA PRO A 27 12.77 13.48 -3.18
C PRO A 27 12.15 12.10 -2.99
N LEU A 28 11.06 11.86 -3.72
CA LEU A 28 10.33 10.61 -3.75
C LEU A 28 10.00 10.24 -5.20
N TYR A 29 9.66 8.97 -5.44
CA TYR A 29 9.35 8.47 -6.78
C TYR A 29 7.86 8.13 -6.89
N ARG A 30 7.21 8.59 -7.96
CA ARG A 30 5.76 8.41 -8.18
C ARG A 30 5.50 7.93 -9.60
N GLU A 31 4.40 7.21 -9.75
CA GLU A 31 3.77 6.96 -11.03
C GLU A 31 2.92 8.20 -11.39
N GLU A 32 2.90 8.58 -12.66
CA GLU A 32 2.07 9.70 -13.14
C GLU A 32 0.61 9.26 -13.23
N GLY A 33 -0.29 10.08 -12.69
CA GLY A 33 -1.72 9.89 -12.87
C GLY A 33 -2.24 10.60 -14.12
N PHE A 34 -3.56 10.55 -14.33
CA PHE A 34 -4.22 11.27 -15.43
C PHE A 34 -4.01 12.79 -15.38
N ASP A 35 -3.90 13.34 -14.17
CA ASP A 35 -3.61 14.77 -13.92
C ASP A 35 -2.10 15.02 -13.68
N GLY A 36 -1.24 14.07 -14.05
CA GLY A 36 0.19 14.08 -13.70
C GLY A 36 0.46 13.71 -12.23
N ILE A 37 1.55 14.22 -11.67
CA ILE A 37 1.96 13.94 -10.28
C ILE A 37 1.20 14.86 -9.33
N VAL A 38 0.32 14.27 -8.52
CA VAL A 38 -0.47 14.95 -7.51
C VAL A 38 0.21 14.89 -6.14
N SER A 39 0.20 16.00 -5.40
CA SER A 39 0.74 16.09 -4.04
C SER A 39 -0.06 15.24 -3.05
N PHE A 40 0.54 14.91 -1.91
CA PHE A 40 -0.13 14.19 -0.83
C PHE A 40 -1.28 15.02 -0.25
N GLY A 41 -1.10 16.33 -0.11
CA GLY A 41 -2.16 17.24 0.35
C GLY A 41 -3.38 17.27 -0.57
N ASP A 42 -3.16 17.23 -1.89
CA ASP A 42 -4.24 17.18 -2.89
C ASP A 42 -4.94 15.83 -2.91
N MET A 43 -4.20 14.72 -2.71
CA MET A 43 -4.81 13.40 -2.53
C MET A 43 -5.65 13.35 -1.25
N ASP A 44 -5.13 13.85 -0.13
CA ASP A 44 -5.87 13.94 1.13
C ASP A 44 -7.13 14.80 0.97
N ALA A 45 -7.08 15.89 0.18
CA ALA A 45 -8.25 16.70 -0.15
C ALA A 45 -9.33 15.91 -0.93
N LYS A 46 -8.92 15.12 -1.94
CA LYS A 46 -9.83 14.23 -2.70
C LYS A 46 -10.47 13.18 -1.77
N LEU A 47 -9.70 12.61 -0.85
CA LEU A 47 -10.19 11.66 0.16
C LEU A 47 -11.19 12.32 1.13
N SER A 48 -10.91 13.53 1.60
CA SER A 48 -11.80 14.32 2.45
C SER A 48 -13.13 14.66 1.76
N ALA A 49 -13.06 15.09 0.50
CA ALA A 49 -14.24 15.39 -0.31
C ALA A 49 -15.11 14.14 -0.51
N PHE A 50 -14.49 12.99 -0.80
CA PHE A 50 -15.20 11.72 -0.90
C PHE A 50 -15.95 11.36 0.40
N LEU A 51 -15.30 11.49 1.57
CA LEU A 51 -15.97 11.22 2.86
C LEU A 51 -17.17 12.13 3.11
N LEU A 52 -17.02 13.42 2.81
CA LEU A 52 -18.11 14.39 2.94
C LEU A 52 -19.30 13.98 2.08
N GLU A 53 -19.04 13.63 0.81
CA GLU A 53 -20.07 13.20 -0.13
C GLU A 53 -20.78 11.91 0.35
N GLN A 54 -20.01 10.90 0.79
CA GLN A 54 -20.57 9.65 1.29
C GLN A 54 -21.42 9.86 2.55
N ARG A 55 -20.96 10.68 3.52
CA ARG A 55 -21.81 11.03 4.66
C ARG A 55 -23.05 11.79 4.21
N ALA A 56 -22.92 12.78 3.32
CA ALA A 56 -24.06 13.56 2.86
C ALA A 56 -25.16 12.69 2.24
N LYS A 57 -24.80 11.61 1.51
CA LYS A 57 -25.76 10.63 0.95
C LYS A 57 -26.58 9.89 2.02
N THR A 58 -26.07 9.76 3.25
CA THR A 58 -26.81 9.14 4.36
C THR A 58 -27.84 10.07 4.99
N GLY A 59 -27.77 11.38 4.74
CA GLY A 59 -28.57 12.39 5.42
C GLY A 59 -28.17 12.66 6.88
N LEU A 60 -27.17 11.95 7.42
CA LEU A 60 -26.70 12.15 8.80
C LEU A 60 -25.91 13.44 8.94
N THR A 61 -26.07 14.12 10.09
CA THR A 61 -25.20 15.24 10.43
C THR A 61 -23.78 14.76 10.78
N GLN A 62 -22.80 15.66 10.77
CA GLN A 62 -21.46 15.36 11.29
C GLN A 62 -21.49 14.91 12.75
N SER A 63 -22.45 15.40 13.56
CA SER A 63 -22.54 15.06 14.98
C SER A 63 -23.03 13.63 15.18
N ASP A 64 -24.09 13.27 14.45
CA ASP A 64 -24.67 11.91 14.53
C ASP A 64 -23.67 10.89 14.00
N PHE A 65 -23.03 11.20 12.87
CA PHE A 65 -22.04 10.31 12.30
C PHE A 65 -20.78 10.19 13.19
N ALA A 66 -20.32 11.28 13.80
CA ALA A 66 -19.20 11.20 14.74
C ALA A 66 -19.52 10.28 15.93
N THR A 67 -20.77 10.29 16.41
CA THR A 67 -21.24 9.38 17.46
C THR A 67 -21.11 7.92 17.03
N LEU A 68 -21.54 7.58 15.81
CA LEU A 68 -21.39 6.22 15.24
C LEU A 68 -19.92 5.82 15.12
N ALA A 69 -19.07 6.75 14.71
CA ALA A 69 -17.62 6.52 14.55
C ALA A 69 -16.86 6.45 15.88
N GLY A 70 -17.52 6.68 17.03
CA GLY A 70 -16.88 6.75 18.35
C GLY A 70 -15.96 7.96 18.51
N LEU A 71 -16.34 9.10 17.94
CA LEU A 71 -15.55 10.33 17.89
C LEU A 71 -16.35 11.53 18.40
N ALA A 72 -15.64 12.54 18.91
CA ALA A 72 -16.23 13.87 19.04
C ALA A 72 -16.44 14.49 17.66
N ARG A 73 -17.50 15.28 17.49
CA ARG A 73 -17.81 15.99 16.23
C ARG A 73 -16.60 16.75 15.67
N VAL A 74 -15.89 17.49 16.53
CA VAL A 74 -14.70 18.27 16.14
C VAL A 74 -13.60 17.38 15.57
N VAL A 75 -13.44 16.15 16.06
CA VAL A 75 -12.45 15.21 15.56
C VAL A 75 -12.86 14.69 14.18
N TYR A 76 -14.13 14.30 14.01
CA TYR A 76 -14.63 13.83 12.72
C TYR A 76 -14.57 14.93 11.64
N SER A 77 -14.96 16.15 11.98
CA SER A 77 -14.95 17.28 11.04
C SER A 77 -13.57 17.54 10.43
N ARG A 78 -12.48 17.20 11.12
CA ARG A 78 -11.12 17.37 10.59
C ARG A 78 -10.81 16.44 9.41
N TYR A 79 -11.49 15.29 9.33
CA TYR A 79 -11.37 14.39 8.17
C TYR A 79 -12.08 14.94 6.95
N GLU A 80 -13.26 15.56 7.10
CA GLU A 80 -13.98 16.17 5.97
C GLU A 80 -13.37 17.49 5.50
N LEU A 81 -12.66 18.19 6.39
CA LEU A 81 -12.03 19.49 6.11
C LEU A 81 -10.55 19.39 5.66
N ASN A 82 -10.03 18.19 5.42
CA ASN A 82 -8.62 17.96 5.09
C ASN A 82 -7.63 18.57 6.12
N ILE A 83 -7.98 18.55 7.41
CA ILE A 83 -7.12 19.05 8.50
C ILE A 83 -6.31 17.91 9.12
N SER A 84 -6.87 16.70 9.13
CA SER A 84 -6.21 15.51 9.68
C SER A 84 -6.17 14.39 8.66
N ARG A 85 -5.00 13.78 8.50
CA ARG A 85 -4.84 12.58 7.67
C ARG A 85 -5.66 11.42 8.21
N LEU A 86 -6.28 10.69 7.28
CA LEU A 86 -7.05 9.50 7.58
C LEU A 86 -6.12 8.29 7.70
N THR A 87 -6.20 7.56 8.82
CA THR A 87 -5.48 6.29 8.94
C THR A 87 -6.25 5.18 8.19
N VAL A 88 -5.54 4.17 7.68
CA VAL A 88 -6.16 3.02 7.00
C VAL A 88 -7.16 2.30 7.92
N SER A 89 -6.84 2.14 9.21
CA SER A 89 -7.78 1.57 10.18
C SER A 89 -9.06 2.41 10.31
N ARG A 90 -8.94 3.74 10.25
CA ARG A 90 -10.11 4.62 10.25
C ARG A 90 -10.90 4.51 8.94
N MET A 91 -10.23 4.45 7.79
CA MET A 91 -10.89 4.23 6.49
C MET A 91 -11.73 2.95 6.48
N ILE A 92 -11.18 1.84 6.99
CA ILE A 92 -11.90 0.56 7.12
C ILE A 92 -13.17 0.75 7.97
N HIS A 93 -13.04 1.33 9.17
CA HIS A 93 -14.19 1.57 10.02
C HIS A 93 -15.23 2.49 9.37
N LEU A 94 -14.80 3.55 8.69
CA LEU A 94 -15.72 4.46 7.99
C LEU A 94 -16.43 3.76 6.80
N SER A 95 -15.75 2.85 6.12
CA SER A 95 -16.32 2.06 5.03
C SER A 95 -17.45 1.15 5.52
N GLU A 96 -17.31 0.57 6.71
CA GLU A 96 -18.35 -0.23 7.37
C GLU A 96 -19.59 0.60 7.70
N LEU A 97 -19.39 1.84 8.17
CA LEU A 97 -20.48 2.73 8.58
C LEU A 97 -21.20 3.42 7.42
N LEU A 98 -20.47 3.74 6.34
CA LEU A 98 -20.99 4.49 5.19
C LEU A 98 -21.35 3.61 3.99
N GLY A 99 -20.98 2.32 4.01
CA GLY A 99 -21.35 1.35 2.97
C GLY A 99 -20.60 1.51 1.66
N PHE A 100 -19.52 2.29 1.60
CA PHE A 100 -18.63 2.34 0.44
C PHE A 100 -17.55 1.26 0.55
N LEU A 101 -17.05 0.78 -0.59
CA LEU A 101 -15.88 -0.11 -0.65
C LEU A 101 -14.60 0.72 -0.55
N PRO A 102 -13.57 0.31 0.22
CA PRO A 102 -12.32 1.07 0.33
C PRO A 102 -11.70 1.45 -1.02
N MET A 103 -11.84 0.61 -2.04
CA MET A 103 -11.35 0.92 -3.38
C MET A 103 -12.03 2.13 -4.03
N GLN A 104 -13.31 2.40 -3.76
CA GLN A 104 -13.99 3.59 -4.28
C GLN A 104 -13.34 4.88 -3.75
N MET A 105 -12.91 4.86 -2.49
CA MET A 105 -12.22 5.98 -1.87
C MET A 105 -10.80 6.16 -2.45
N ILE A 106 -10.07 5.06 -2.68
CA ILE A 106 -8.75 5.09 -3.32
C ILE A 106 -8.88 5.60 -4.76
N HIS A 107 -9.88 5.13 -5.51
CA HIS A 107 -10.17 5.59 -6.87
C HIS A 107 -10.38 7.10 -6.94
N ALA A 108 -11.11 7.69 -5.97
CA ALA A 108 -11.34 9.13 -5.93
C ALA A 108 -10.04 9.95 -5.83
N ALA A 109 -8.98 9.40 -5.21
CA ALA A 109 -7.69 10.07 -5.05
C ALA A 109 -6.64 9.67 -6.12
N ALA A 110 -6.69 8.42 -6.60
CA ALA A 110 -5.69 7.82 -7.47
C ALA A 110 -6.34 6.90 -8.53
N PRO A 111 -7.10 7.46 -9.50
CA PRO A 111 -7.88 6.66 -10.45
C PRO A 111 -7.00 5.89 -11.45
N HIS A 112 -5.80 6.38 -11.76
CA HIS A 112 -4.80 5.70 -12.61
C HIS A 112 -4.41 4.29 -12.12
N LEU A 113 -4.58 3.98 -10.83
CA LEU A 113 -4.36 2.63 -10.30
C LEU A 113 -5.38 1.61 -10.84
N TYR A 114 -6.45 2.08 -11.45
CA TYR A 114 -7.56 1.29 -11.97
C TYR A 114 -7.67 1.36 -13.49
N GLY A 115 -6.74 1.99 -14.21
CA GLY A 115 -6.70 1.95 -15.67
C GLY A 115 -5.77 2.95 -16.32
N GLU A 116 -5.54 2.76 -17.62
CA GLU A 116 -4.71 3.67 -18.41
C GLU A 116 -5.48 4.94 -18.82
N LYS A 117 -6.81 4.89 -18.77
CA LYS A 117 -7.71 6.00 -19.10
C LYS A 117 -8.78 6.17 -18.03
N PRO A 118 -9.33 7.38 -17.87
CA PRO A 118 -10.41 7.65 -16.91
C PRO A 118 -11.60 6.69 -17.05
N GLU A 119 -12.06 6.42 -18.28
CA GLU A 119 -13.23 5.58 -18.50
C GLU A 119 -12.97 4.13 -18.06
N GLU A 120 -11.74 3.64 -18.28
CA GLU A 120 -11.39 2.30 -17.82
C GLU A 120 -11.27 2.22 -16.30
N ALA A 121 -10.81 3.29 -15.64
CA ALA A 121 -10.74 3.35 -14.19
C ALA A 121 -12.14 3.28 -13.57
N ASP A 122 -13.07 4.07 -14.12
CA ASP A 122 -14.47 4.07 -13.72
C ASP A 122 -15.12 2.68 -13.94
N ASP A 123 -14.95 2.10 -15.13
CA ASP A 123 -15.49 0.77 -15.46
C ASP A 123 -14.96 -0.33 -14.52
N ARG A 124 -13.65 -0.31 -14.20
CA ARG A 124 -13.06 -1.30 -13.30
C ARG A 124 -13.63 -1.16 -11.88
N VAL A 125 -13.80 0.05 -11.37
CA VAL A 125 -14.37 0.28 -10.03
C VAL A 125 -15.85 -0.11 -9.98
N GLU A 126 -16.61 0.21 -11.01
CA GLU A 126 -18.02 -0.20 -11.10
C GLU A 126 -18.14 -1.73 -11.19
N LEU A 127 -17.30 -2.40 -11.98
CA LEU A 127 -17.26 -3.86 -12.03
C LEU A 127 -16.94 -4.46 -10.65
N PHE A 128 -15.98 -3.91 -9.91
CA PHE A 128 -15.69 -4.37 -8.55
C PHE A 128 -16.88 -4.24 -7.61
N ARG A 129 -17.63 -3.12 -7.71
CA ARG A 129 -18.85 -2.91 -6.93
C ARG A 129 -19.90 -3.94 -7.28
N LEU A 130 -20.17 -4.14 -8.56
CA LEU A 130 -21.15 -5.13 -9.03
C LEU A 130 -20.80 -6.54 -8.57
N ILE A 131 -19.52 -6.94 -8.65
CA ILE A 131 -19.06 -8.26 -8.20
C ILE A 131 -19.18 -8.41 -6.68
N HIS A 132 -18.91 -7.35 -5.92
CA HIS A 132 -19.00 -7.38 -4.45
C HIS A 132 -20.40 -7.74 -3.97
N ASP A 133 -21.43 -7.28 -4.67
CA ASP A 133 -22.83 -7.47 -4.29
C ASP A 133 -23.39 -8.85 -4.72
N LEU A 134 -22.61 -9.67 -5.43
CA LEU A 134 -23.07 -10.97 -5.92
C LEU A 134 -23.08 -12.05 -4.82
N PRO A 135 -24.01 -13.02 -4.89
CA PRO A 135 -23.96 -14.22 -4.05
C PRO A 135 -22.67 -15.00 -4.24
N HIS A 136 -22.19 -15.65 -3.17
CA HIS A 136 -20.94 -16.42 -3.18
C HIS A 136 -20.86 -17.45 -4.32
N ASP A 137 -21.94 -18.18 -4.58
CA ASP A 137 -21.98 -19.21 -5.63
C ASP A 137 -21.83 -18.61 -7.04
N THR A 138 -22.40 -17.42 -7.25
CA THR A 138 -22.24 -16.66 -8.49
C THR A 138 -20.80 -16.17 -8.65
N ILE A 139 -20.19 -15.64 -7.58
CA ILE A 139 -18.77 -15.24 -7.59
C ILE A 139 -17.89 -16.44 -7.94
N ARG A 140 -18.15 -17.61 -7.33
CA ARG A 140 -17.39 -18.84 -7.59
C ARG A 140 -17.49 -19.28 -9.05
N SER A 141 -18.69 -19.17 -9.64
CA SER A 141 -18.92 -19.47 -11.04
C SER A 141 -18.19 -18.48 -11.96
N LEU A 142 -18.26 -17.18 -11.64
CA LEU A 142 -17.57 -16.12 -12.37
C LEU A 142 -16.05 -16.28 -12.34
N ILE A 143 -15.46 -16.69 -11.21
CA ILE A 143 -14.01 -16.98 -11.12
C ILE A 143 -13.59 -18.01 -12.17
N GLY A 144 -14.38 -19.07 -12.36
CA GLY A 144 -14.11 -20.09 -13.37
C GLY A 144 -14.19 -19.54 -14.79
N ILE A 145 -15.24 -18.79 -15.10
CA ILE A 145 -15.47 -18.20 -16.43
C ILE A 145 -14.38 -17.18 -16.76
N VAL A 146 -14.15 -16.20 -15.87
CA VAL A 146 -13.14 -15.16 -16.06
C VAL A 146 -11.75 -15.77 -16.16
N GLY A 147 -11.47 -16.83 -15.40
CA GLY A 147 -10.23 -17.59 -15.52
C GLY A 147 -10.00 -18.17 -16.92
N GLN A 148 -11.05 -18.60 -17.61
CA GLN A 148 -10.96 -19.10 -18.99
C GLN A 148 -10.81 -17.97 -20.02
N LEU A 149 -11.37 -16.80 -19.75
CA LEU A 149 -11.29 -15.62 -20.61
C LEU A 149 -9.98 -14.84 -20.45
N THR A 150 -9.28 -15.04 -19.33
CA THR A 150 -8.00 -14.36 -19.06
C THR A 150 -6.90 -14.93 -19.97
N PRO A 151 -6.13 -14.07 -20.67
CA PRO A 151 -5.02 -14.53 -21.49
C PRO A 151 -4.04 -15.44 -20.74
N LYS A 152 -3.63 -16.54 -21.38
CA LYS A 152 -2.81 -17.58 -20.74
C LYS A 152 -1.47 -17.05 -20.24
N ASP A 153 -0.85 -16.15 -21.00
CA ASP A 153 0.39 -15.46 -20.64
C ASP A 153 0.24 -14.61 -19.37
N VAL A 154 -0.90 -13.93 -19.18
CA VAL A 154 -1.20 -13.18 -17.95
C VAL A 154 -1.32 -14.12 -16.75
N LEU A 155 -2.00 -15.27 -16.91
CA LEU A 155 -2.14 -16.27 -15.86
C LEU A 155 -0.78 -16.89 -15.49
N GLU A 156 0.02 -17.26 -16.49
CA GLU A 156 1.37 -17.80 -16.28
C GLU A 156 2.30 -16.78 -15.60
N ALA A 157 2.22 -15.50 -15.97
CA ALA A 157 2.98 -14.44 -15.34
C ALA A 157 2.62 -14.27 -13.86
N ARG A 158 1.32 -14.30 -13.52
CA ARG A 158 0.84 -14.26 -12.12
C ARG A 158 1.36 -15.45 -11.32
N GLN A 159 1.23 -16.66 -11.86
CA GLN A 159 1.71 -17.89 -11.20
C GLN A 159 3.23 -17.86 -10.97
N LYS A 160 4.01 -17.39 -11.95
CA LYS A 160 5.47 -17.22 -11.80
C LYS A 160 5.80 -16.20 -10.70
N ALA A 161 5.11 -15.06 -10.67
CA ALA A 161 5.32 -14.03 -9.66
C ALA A 161 4.99 -14.52 -8.24
N GLU A 162 3.88 -15.25 -8.07
CA GLU A 162 3.48 -15.87 -6.81
C GLU A 162 4.49 -16.91 -6.34
N ALA A 163 4.93 -17.81 -7.23
CA ALA A 163 5.94 -18.82 -6.91
C ALA A 163 7.29 -18.21 -6.54
N GLU A 164 7.69 -17.12 -7.20
CA GLU A 164 8.91 -16.38 -6.85
C GLU A 164 8.76 -15.70 -5.48
N ALA A 165 7.63 -15.04 -5.20
CA ALA A 165 7.37 -14.41 -3.92
C ALA A 165 7.37 -15.43 -2.77
N GLU A 166 6.80 -16.62 -2.97
CA GLU A 166 6.82 -17.71 -1.99
C GLU A 166 8.24 -18.22 -1.75
N ARG A 167 9.02 -18.46 -2.81
CA ARG A 167 10.45 -18.84 -2.69
C ARG A 167 11.24 -17.81 -1.90
N GLN A 168 11.03 -16.52 -2.18
CA GLN A 168 11.69 -15.44 -1.44
C GLN A 168 11.25 -15.40 0.04
N ARG A 169 9.97 -15.63 0.32
CA ARG A 169 9.44 -15.69 1.70
C ARG A 169 10.05 -16.85 2.47
N LEU A 170 10.18 -18.03 1.86
CA LEU A 170 10.82 -19.21 2.45
C LEU A 170 12.31 -18.95 2.70
N ALA A 171 13.03 -18.40 1.72
CA ALA A 171 14.45 -18.05 1.88
C ALA A 171 14.67 -17.06 3.02
N ARG A 172 13.82 -16.03 3.16
CA ARG A 172 13.87 -15.07 4.28
C ARG A 172 13.58 -15.74 5.63
N LYS A 173 12.63 -16.67 5.70
CA LYS A 173 12.34 -17.44 6.93
C LYS A 173 13.55 -18.29 7.34
N VAL A 174 14.17 -19.00 6.41
CA VAL A 174 15.36 -19.83 6.65
C VAL A 174 16.56 -18.98 7.10
N ALA A 175 16.78 -17.83 6.45
CA ALA A 175 17.83 -16.89 6.85
C ALA A 175 17.61 -16.33 8.27
N ARG A 176 16.35 -16.04 8.64
CA ARG A 176 16.00 -15.56 9.98
C ARG A 176 16.16 -16.64 11.06
N ALA A 177 15.83 -17.89 10.75
CA ALA A 177 16.04 -19.03 11.64
C ALA A 177 17.53 -19.30 11.89
N SER A 178 18.35 -19.24 10.83
CA SER A 178 19.81 -19.42 10.91
C SER A 178 20.51 -18.33 11.74
N ARG A 179 19.97 -17.11 11.79
CA ARG A 179 20.49 -16.02 12.65
C ARG A 179 20.14 -16.18 14.13
N LYS A 180 19.02 -16.84 14.46
CA LYS A 180 18.61 -17.11 15.86
C LYS A 180 19.38 -18.27 16.50
N GLY A 181 19.94 -19.18 15.70
CA GLY A 181 20.70 -20.34 16.18
C GLY A 181 22.21 -20.13 16.29
N ARG A 182 22.75 -18.93 15.99
CA ARG A 182 24.19 -18.68 16.06
C ARG A 182 24.57 -18.34 17.52
N PRO A 183 25.39 -19.15 18.21
CA PRO A 183 25.84 -18.82 19.56
C PRO A 183 26.62 -17.49 19.54
N PRO A 184 26.54 -16.67 20.61
CA PRO A 184 27.27 -15.42 20.68
C PRO A 184 28.77 -15.68 20.45
N GLY A 185 29.34 -14.98 19.47
CA GLY A 185 30.75 -15.13 19.12
C GLY A 185 31.63 -14.84 20.34
N ARG A 186 32.56 -15.75 20.64
CA ARG A 186 33.55 -15.58 21.72
C ARG A 186 34.31 -14.27 21.48
N PRO A 187 34.46 -13.39 22.47
CA PRO A 187 35.19 -12.14 22.29
C PRO A 187 36.63 -12.43 21.85
N PRO A 188 37.22 -11.59 20.98
CA PRO A 188 38.60 -11.78 20.55
C PRO A 188 39.54 -11.77 21.76
N GLY A 189 40.35 -12.82 21.88
CA GLY A 189 41.32 -13.00 22.96
C GLY A 189 42.29 -11.82 23.01
N ARG A 190 42.39 -11.20 24.19
CA ARG A 190 43.36 -10.17 24.51
C ARG A 190 44.76 -10.76 24.31
N LYS A 191 45.49 -10.31 23.29
CA LYS A 191 46.90 -10.70 23.08
C LYS A 191 47.69 -10.28 24.32
N SER A 192 48.29 -11.25 25.00
CA SER A 192 49.22 -11.02 26.10
C SER A 192 50.41 -10.22 25.59
N ALA A 193 50.61 -9.02 26.12
CA ALA A 193 51.79 -8.22 25.83
C ALA A 193 53.02 -8.91 26.42
N LYS A 194 54.04 -9.17 25.59
CA LYS A 194 55.37 -9.52 26.07
C LYS A 194 55.96 -8.29 26.75
N VAL A 195 56.36 -8.45 28.01
CA VAL A 195 57.14 -7.48 28.78
C VAL A 195 58.57 -7.55 28.26
N GLU A 196 59.07 -6.46 27.69
CA GLU A 196 60.50 -6.26 27.47
C GLU A 196 61.12 -5.75 28.79
N THR A 197 62.10 -6.48 29.31
CA THR A 197 62.98 -6.03 30.39
C THR A 197 64.05 -5.11 29.81
N PRO A 198 64.40 -4.00 30.50
CA PRO A 198 65.43 -3.08 30.03
C PRO A 198 66.82 -3.69 30.29
N THR A 199 67.74 -3.48 29.36
CA THR A 199 69.18 -3.70 29.57
C THR A 199 69.83 -2.34 29.55
N ASP A 200 70.53 -2.01 30.63
CA ASP A 200 71.33 -0.80 30.82
C ASP A 200 72.44 -0.68 29.78
N ASP A 201 72.62 0.54 29.25
CA ASP A 201 73.89 1.27 29.10
C ASP A 201 73.61 2.72 28.67
#